data_AF-A0A920TKW7-F1
#
_entry.id   AF-A0A920TKW7-F1
#
_cell.length_a   1.000
_cell.length_b   1.000
_cell.length_c   1.000
_cell.angle_alpha   90.00
_cell.angle_beta   90.00
_cell.angle_gamma   90.00
#
_symmetry.space_group_name_H-M   'P 1'
#
loop_
_entity.id
_entity.type
_entity.pdbx_description
1 polymer ?
#
loop_
_entity_poly.entity_id
_entity_poly.type
_entity_poly.pdbx_seq_one_letter_code
_entity_poly.pdbx_strand_id
1 'polypeptide(L)'
;MPTRAELIANNKSVDEIRQYLNVDLLFYQNIDDLAEAVMRKGDHHIDRPCMACFDKHYITSEMNNKKIQQLESMRINDRNGN
;
A
#
# COMPACT_ATOMS: atom_id res chain seq x y z
N MET A 1 0.16 3.04 8.41
CA MET A 1 0.96 2.03 7.69
C MET A 1 2.37 2.01 8.26
N PRO A 2 3.02 0.85 8.36
CA PRO A 2 4.45 0.76 8.70
C PRO A 2 5.32 1.35 7.57
N THR A 3 6.64 1.35 7.74
CA THR A 3 7.57 1.76 6.67
C THR A 3 7.49 0.80 5.49
N ARG A 4 7.95 1.22 4.30
CA ARG A 4 7.96 0.34 3.12
C ARG A 4 8.81 -0.91 3.34
N ALA A 5 9.90 -0.80 4.10
CA ALA A 5 10.79 -1.91 4.42
C ALA A 5 10.09 -3.01 5.26
N GLU A 6 9.08 -2.65 6.04
CA GLU A 6 8.32 -3.58 6.87
C GLU A 6 7.10 -4.19 6.15
N LEU A 7 6.72 -3.65 4.98
CA LEU A 7 5.64 -4.20 4.19
C LEU A 7 6.14 -5.41 3.39
N ILE A 8 5.62 -6.60 3.70
CA ILE A 8 6.05 -7.85 3.06
C ILE A 8 5.92 -7.83 1.53
N ALA A 9 4.90 -7.14 1.00
CA ALA A 9 4.64 -7.02 -0.43
C ALA A 9 5.45 -5.90 -1.13
N ASN A 10 6.29 -5.16 -0.41
CA ASN A 10 7.07 -4.07 -1.01
C ASN A 10 8.18 -4.58 -1.95
N ASN A 11 8.76 -5.74 -1.64
CA ASN A 11 9.88 -6.32 -2.38
C ASN A 11 9.77 -7.83 -2.62
N LYS A 12 8.58 -8.42 -2.43
CA LYS A 12 8.31 -9.84 -2.67
C LYS A 12 7.20 -10.01 -3.68
N SER A 13 7.37 -10.97 -4.56
CA SER A 13 6.31 -11.53 -5.40
C SER A 13 5.27 -12.27 -4.55
N VAL A 14 4.09 -12.52 -5.12
CA VAL A 14 3.01 -13.26 -4.44
C VAL A 14 3.49 -14.66 -4.01
N ASP A 15 4.28 -15.35 -4.84
CA ASP A 15 4.82 -16.68 -4.50
C ASP A 15 5.81 -16.64 -3.33
N GLU A 16 6.69 -15.64 -3.28
CA GLU A 16 7.60 -15.47 -2.14
C GLU A 16 6.85 -15.17 -0.84
N ILE A 17 5.77 -14.38 -0.91
CA ILE A 17 4.90 -14.11 0.24
C ILE A 17 4.20 -15.40 0.67
N ARG A 18 3.66 -16.17 -0.28
CA ARG A 18 2.98 -17.45 -0.03
C ARG A 18 3.91 -18.43 0.69
N GLN A 19 5.15 -18.56 0.22
CA GLN A 19 6.18 -19.37 0.85
C GLN A 19 6.55 -18.84 2.24
N TYR A 20 6.75 -17.53 2.37
CA TYR A 20 7.10 -16.90 3.66
C TYR A 20 6.02 -17.13 4.73
N LEU A 21 4.73 -17.04 4.35
CA LEU A 21 3.59 -17.29 5.24
C LEU A 21 3.32 -18.78 5.47
N ASN A 22 3.99 -19.67 4.73
CA ASN A 22 3.78 -21.12 4.75
C ASN A 22 2.32 -21.54 4.54
N VAL A 23 1.71 -21.03 3.47
CA VAL A 23 0.33 -21.36 3.07
C VAL A 23 0.29 -22.07 1.72
N ASP A 24 -0.73 -22.92 1.52
CA ASP A 24 -0.90 -23.66 0.27
C ASP A 24 -1.20 -22.74 -0.90
N LEU A 25 -2.07 -21.74 -0.68
CA LEU A 25 -2.52 -20.78 -1.69
C LEU A 25 -2.59 -19.37 -1.10
N LEU A 26 -2.26 -18.38 -1.93
CA LEU A 26 -2.36 -16.96 -1.60
C LEU A 26 -2.92 -16.22 -2.82
N PHE A 27 -3.93 -15.39 -2.61
CA PHE A 27 -4.54 -14.56 -3.64
C PHE A 27 -4.68 -13.13 -3.15
N TYR A 28 -4.47 -12.18 -4.06
CA TYR A 28 -4.77 -10.77 -3.86
C TYR A 28 -5.92 -10.37 -4.77
N GLN A 29 -6.77 -9.46 -4.30
CA GLN A 29 -7.77 -8.81 -5.14
C GLN A 29 -7.06 -7.93 -6.19
N ASN A 30 -7.56 -7.90 -7.42
CA ASN A 30 -7.08 -6.95 -8.42
C ASN A 30 -7.47 -5.52 -8.04
N ILE A 31 -6.61 -4.56 -8.33
CA ILE A 31 -6.85 -3.14 -8.02
C ILE A 31 -8.07 -2.62 -8.79
N ASP A 32 -8.24 -3.02 -10.05
CA ASP A 32 -9.36 -2.59 -10.89
C ASP A 32 -10.70 -3.12 -10.36
N ASP A 33 -10.73 -4.39 -9.93
CA ASP A 33 -11.93 -4.99 -9.30
C ASP A 33 -12.27 -4.29 -7.98
N LEU A 34 -11.25 -3.89 -7.20
CA LEU A 34 -11.47 -3.13 -5.97
C LEU A 34 -12.06 -1.74 -6.27
N ALA A 35 -11.56 -1.05 -7.28
CA ALA A 35 -12.09 0.24 -7.70
C ALA A 35 -13.55 0.12 -8.17
N GLU A 36 -13.85 -0.87 -9.01
CA GLU A 36 -15.21 -1.17 -9.48
C GLU A 36 -16.14 -1.46 -8.30
N ALA A 37 -15.72 -2.32 -7.37
CA ALA A 37 -16.54 -2.74 -6.25
C ALA A 37 -16.94 -1.56 -5.34
N VAL A 38 -16.02 -0.59 -5.17
CA VAL A 38 -16.26 0.63 -4.38
C VAL A 38 -17.16 1.61 -5.14
N MET A 39 -16.99 1.75 -6.45
CA MET A 39 -17.68 2.78 -7.25
C MET A 39 -19.05 2.34 -7.78
N ARG A 40 -19.32 1.04 -7.91
CA ARG A 40 -20.51 0.52 -8.62
C ARG A 40 -21.84 0.90 -7.98
N LYS A 41 -21.94 0.90 -6.65
CA LYS A 41 -23.23 1.07 -5.95
C LYS A 41 -23.24 2.40 -5.25
N GLY A 42 -24.26 3.22 -5.50
CA GLY A 42 -24.48 4.51 -4.84
C GLY A 42 -24.08 5.69 -5.72
N ASP A 43 -24.75 6.83 -5.52
CA ASP A 43 -24.48 8.06 -6.26
C ASP A 43 -23.33 8.84 -5.61
N HIS A 44 -22.12 8.28 -5.75
CA HIS A 44 -20.96 8.72 -4.98
C HIS A 44 -20.21 9.89 -5.59
N HIS A 45 -20.45 10.22 -6.87
CA HIS A 45 -19.69 11.26 -7.60
C HIS A 45 -18.17 11.13 -7.41
N ILE A 46 -17.68 9.88 -7.33
CA ILE A 46 -16.24 9.58 -7.17
C ILE A 46 -15.65 9.38 -8.56
N ASP A 47 -14.68 10.21 -8.94
CA ASP A 47 -13.93 10.03 -10.19
C ASP A 47 -12.86 8.94 -10.06
N ARG A 48 -12.10 8.96 -8.96
CA ARG A 48 -11.05 7.97 -8.67
C ARG A 48 -10.73 7.89 -7.17
N PRO A 49 -10.78 6.70 -6.55
CA PRO A 49 -10.27 6.51 -5.19
C PRO A 49 -8.75 6.73 -5.09
N CYS A 50 -8.26 7.08 -3.90
CA CYS A 50 -6.82 7.08 -3.66
C CYS A 50 -6.30 5.63 -3.57
N MET A 51 -5.40 5.26 -4.49
CA MET A 51 -4.80 3.92 -4.56
C MET A 51 -3.29 3.92 -4.27
N ALA A 52 -2.74 5.02 -3.74
CA ALA A 52 -1.30 5.23 -3.58
C ALA A 52 -0.56 4.11 -2.83
N CYS A 53 -1.24 3.42 -1.91
CA CYS A 53 -0.69 2.28 -1.17
C CYS A 53 -0.47 1.02 -2.04
N PHE A 54 -1.16 0.92 -3.17
CA PHE A 54 -1.12 -0.19 -4.11
C PHE A 54 -0.33 0.16 -5.38
N ASP A 55 -0.59 1.32 -5.98
CA ASP A 55 -0.04 1.72 -7.28
C ASP A 55 1.12 2.74 -7.19
N LYS A 56 1.45 3.20 -5.99
CA LYS A 56 2.46 4.23 -5.70
C LYS A 56 2.12 5.63 -6.27
N HIS A 57 0.92 5.83 -6.78
CA HIS A 57 0.46 7.09 -7.34
C HIS A 57 -0.23 7.94 -6.27
N TYR A 58 0.54 8.81 -5.63
CA TYR A 58 0.02 9.79 -4.70
C TYR A 58 -0.66 10.95 -5.45
N ILE A 59 -1.89 11.28 -5.05
CA ILE A 59 -2.65 12.41 -5.62
C ILE A 59 -1.97 13.75 -5.33
N THR A 60 -1.26 13.85 -4.20
CA THR A 60 -0.53 15.05 -3.79
C THR A 60 0.90 15.04 -4.35
N SER A 61 1.29 16.15 -4.99
CA SER A 61 2.62 16.31 -5.60
C SER A 61 3.78 16.35 -4.60
N GLU A 62 3.50 16.68 -3.34
CA GLU A 62 4.50 16.76 -2.27
C GLU A 62 4.98 15.37 -1.80
N MET A 63 4.22 14.31 -2.09
CA MET A 63 4.52 12.94 -1.70
C MET A 63 5.57 12.29 -2.61
N ASN A 64 6.78 12.82 -2.55
CA ASN A 64 7.94 12.27 -3.24
C ASN A 64 8.76 11.33 -2.35
N ASN A 65 9.76 10.65 -2.93
CA ASN A 65 10.63 9.71 -2.20
C ASN A 65 11.33 10.35 -0.98
N LYS A 66 11.73 11.62 -1.07
CA LYS A 66 12.38 12.33 0.05
C LYS A 66 11.39 12.53 1.21
N LYS A 67 10.15 12.91 0.91
CA LYS A 67 9.10 13.06 1.91
C LYS A 67 8.75 11.72 2.56
N ILE A 68 8.66 10.66 1.76
CA ILE A 68 8.40 9.30 2.27
C ILE A 68 9.53 8.85 3.21
N GLN A 69 10.80 9.03 2.82
CA GLN A 69 11.95 8.71 3.68
C GLN A 69 11.94 9.50 4.99
N GLN A 70 11.60 10.80 4.95
CA GLN A 70 11.46 11.61 6.16
C GLN A 70 10.41 11.01 7.11
N LEU A 71 9.25 10.63 6.59
CA LEU A 71 8.18 10.00 7.37
C LEU A 71 8.60 8.61 7.91
N GLU A 72 9.36 7.84 7.14
CA GLU A 72 9.91 6.55 7.59
C GLU A 72 10.89 6.75 8.76
N SER A 73 11.81 7.71 8.68
CA SER A 73 12.74 8.03 9.78
C SER A 73 12.01 8.49 11.04
N MET A 74 10.97 9.34 10.90
CA MET A 74 10.16 9.77 12.03
C MET A 74 9.51 8.58 12.75
N ARG A 75 8.94 7.62 12.00
CA ARG A 75 8.31 6.41 12.56
C ARG A 75 9.32 5.50 13.28
N ILE A 76 10.52 5.37 12.73
CA ILE A 76 11.60 4.56 13.33
C ILE A 76 12.05 5.18 14.65
N ASN A 77 12.24 6.50 14.69
CA ASN A 77 12.65 7.20 15.90
C ASN A 77 11.59 7.10 17.00
N ASP A 78 10.32 7.35 16.65
CA ASP A 78 9.18 7.24 17.57
C ASP A 78 9.07 5.84 18.21
N ARG A 79 9.25 4.78 17.41
CA ARG A 79 9.26 3.40 17.92
C ARG A 79 10.45 3.05 18.79
N ASN A 80 11.62 3.64 18.50
CA ASN A 80 12.85 3.39 19.25
C ASN A 80 12.97 4.27 20.51
N GLY A 81 12.01 5.18 20.75
CA GLY A 81 12.01 6.06 21.92
C GLY A 81 13.09 7.14 21.91
N ASN A 82 13.57 7.53 20.72
CA ASN A 82 14.59 8.57 20.53
C ASN A 82 13.98 9.94 20.27
#